data_AF-A0A2S2Q0E5-F1
#
_entry.id   AF-A0A2S2Q0E5-F1
#
_cell.length_a   1.000
_cell.length_b   1.000
_cell.length_c   1.000
_cell.angle_alpha   90.00
_cell.angle_beta   90.00
_cell.angle_gamma   90.00
#
_symmetry.space_group_name_H-M   'P 1'
#
loop_
_entity.id
_entity.type
_entity.pdbx_description
1 polymer ?
#
loop_
_entity_poly.entity_id
_entity_poly.type
_entity_poly.pdbx_seq_one_letter_code
_entity_poly.pdbx_strand_id
1 'polypeptide(L)'
;FEDLKYINEGEYISIPEELIKHNLAKRSEESFASKMDHEKRLRIIGNAKNELYQMSNISCYLKSPTEAESYTMHHFKGPNSPLEMTVNGISHNNITKIVKIESQSVNSVLLDTNPNDYHERLFVAGNVCMNENERLTLWDTTMMPNIPGIPAIICLLFSPCVEIRYNPSFTKMIGAICGLGYDPITSRPLFGENDIEITFDTVMDSSILSKINVIRMLLNKCVNPEDEEGPGDIFELQHNLQIKLMQVFSLPTKFKAPEPFLRRYLWGSIPKSRLQSPYQENSPVNHPMAGADVYKLLWGVILSPTMSHGECKELMYKLCKIQRLKEKFSQNHYCSNSSLEELCCPLCHLTFSNNTSMQMHFNNYQHINRYENAREELYTFYTGQFTDIQYL
;
A
#
# COMPACT_ATOMS: atom_id res chain seq x y z
N PHE A 1 12.49 -16.85 21.07
CA PHE A 1 11.36 -16.00 21.49
C PHE A 1 10.02 -16.61 21.14
N GLU A 2 9.90 -17.40 20.06
CA GLU A 2 8.61 -17.97 19.62
C GLU A 2 7.99 -18.98 20.61
N ASP A 3 8.79 -19.69 21.41
CA ASP A 3 8.30 -20.71 22.36
C ASP A 3 8.11 -20.23 23.80
N LEU A 4 8.18 -18.92 24.06
CA LEU A 4 8.07 -18.39 25.40
C LEU A 4 6.61 -18.40 25.88
N LYS A 5 6.34 -19.15 26.96
CA LYS A 5 5.02 -19.25 27.59
C LYS A 5 5.13 -18.86 29.06
N TYR A 6 4.09 -18.23 29.60
CA TYR A 6 3.94 -18.00 31.03
C TYR A 6 2.65 -18.66 31.53
N ILE A 7 2.65 -19.05 32.81
CA ILE A 7 1.51 -19.69 33.45
C ILE A 7 0.74 -18.60 34.18
N ASN A 8 -0.53 -18.41 33.81
CA ASN A 8 -1.48 -17.60 34.55
C ASN A 8 -2.68 -18.46 34.91
N GLU A 9 -3.01 -18.58 36.20
CA GLU A 9 -4.16 -19.35 36.70
C GLU A 9 -4.27 -20.81 36.19
N GLY A 10 -3.15 -21.43 35.79
CA GLY A 10 -3.10 -22.80 35.28
C GLY A 10 -3.19 -22.92 33.75
N GLU A 11 -3.39 -21.83 33.03
CA GLU A 11 -3.34 -21.78 31.57
C GLU A 11 -1.94 -21.37 31.07
N TYR A 12 -1.45 -22.06 30.04
CA TYR A 12 -0.20 -21.73 29.36
C TYR A 12 -0.48 -20.69 28.28
N ILE A 13 -0.12 -19.44 28.55
CA ILE A 13 -0.31 -18.32 27.62
C ILE A 13 0.99 -18.07 26.87
N SER A 14 0.92 -17.97 25.54
CA SER A 14 2.06 -17.63 24.68
C SER A 14 2.37 -16.14 24.82
N ILE A 15 3.59 -15.80 25.29
CA ILE A 15 4.03 -14.41 25.48
C ILE A 15 3.97 -13.63 24.15
N PRO A 16 4.47 -14.16 23.01
CA PRO A 16 4.35 -13.47 21.73
C PRO A 16 2.91 -13.15 21.32
N GLU A 17 1.97 -14.08 21.53
CA GLU A 17 0.56 -13.88 21.18
C GLU A 17 -0.08 -12.79 22.05
N GLU A 18 0.24 -12.76 23.35
CA GLU A 18 -0.28 -11.75 24.25
C GLU A 18 0.29 -10.35 23.96
N LEU A 19 1.57 -10.25 23.57
CA LEU A 19 2.17 -9.00 23.12
C LEU A 19 1.54 -8.49 21.82
N ILE A 20 1.23 -9.38 20.89
CA ILE A 20 0.51 -9.03 19.65
C ILE A 20 -0.91 -8.57 19.98
N LYS A 21 -1.63 -9.29 20.85
CA LYS A 21 -2.99 -8.95 21.28
C LYS A 21 -3.08 -7.59 21.96
N HIS A 22 -2.06 -7.21 22.73
CA HIS A 22 -1.96 -5.89 23.35
C HIS A 22 -1.37 -4.79 22.44
N ASN A 23 -1.16 -5.06 21.15
CA ASN A 23 -0.53 -4.14 20.19
C ASN A 23 0.89 -3.66 20.58
N LEU A 24 1.60 -4.45 21.40
CA LEU A 24 2.97 -4.17 21.83
C LEU A 24 4.01 -4.80 20.88
N ALA A 25 3.60 -5.76 20.05
CA ALA A 25 4.44 -6.40 19.05
C ALA A 25 3.66 -6.66 17.76
N LYS A 26 4.37 -6.72 16.63
CA LYS A 26 3.83 -7.13 15.33
C LYS A 26 4.52 -8.41 14.89
N ARG A 27 3.74 -9.36 14.34
CA ARG A 27 4.32 -10.57 13.73
C ARG A 27 5.15 -10.15 12.52
N SER A 28 6.42 -10.54 12.51
CA SER A 28 7.35 -10.29 11.40
C SER A 28 7.95 -11.61 10.96
N GLU A 29 7.81 -11.92 9.68
CA GLU A 29 8.37 -13.10 9.03
C GLU A 29 9.10 -12.62 7.78
N GLU A 30 10.23 -13.25 7.44
CA GLU A 30 10.95 -12.93 6.20
C GLU A 30 10.03 -13.05 4.97
N SER A 31 10.16 -12.10 4.06
CA SER A 31 9.45 -12.13 2.79
C SER A 31 9.74 -13.42 2.02
N PHE A 32 8.75 -13.89 1.26
CA PHE A 32 8.91 -15.07 0.42
C PHE A 32 10.13 -14.97 -0.52
N ALA A 33 10.41 -13.78 -1.08
CA ALA A 33 11.57 -13.54 -1.93
C ALA A 33 12.90 -13.75 -1.17
N SER A 34 12.99 -13.25 0.07
CA SER A 34 14.16 -13.44 0.94
C SER A 34 14.38 -14.92 1.25
N LYS A 35 13.32 -15.65 1.62
CA LYS A 35 13.40 -17.10 1.88
C LYS A 35 13.86 -17.88 0.66
N MET A 36 13.34 -17.55 -0.52
CA MET A 36 13.76 -18.17 -1.77
C MET A 36 15.22 -17.90 -2.11
N ASP A 37 15.68 -16.68 -1.91
CA ASP A 37 17.09 -16.34 -2.12
C ASP A 37 18.00 -17.05 -1.12
N HIS A 38 17.60 -17.09 0.15
CA HIS A 38 18.31 -17.83 1.20
C HIS A 38 18.43 -19.33 0.85
N GLU A 39 17.35 -19.97 0.40
CA GLU A 39 17.39 -21.36 -0.05
C GLU A 39 18.28 -21.58 -1.26
N LYS A 40 18.24 -20.68 -2.25
CA LYS A 40 19.13 -20.75 -3.41
C LYS A 40 20.59 -20.68 -2.97
N ARG A 41 20.92 -19.77 -2.05
CA ARG A 41 22.28 -19.64 -1.49
C ARG A 41 22.69 -20.88 -0.71
N LEU A 42 21.82 -21.44 0.13
CA LEU A 42 22.09 -22.68 0.85
C LEU A 42 22.34 -23.86 -0.10
N ARG A 43 21.60 -23.97 -1.21
CA ARG A 43 21.84 -25.02 -2.22
C ARG A 43 23.22 -24.88 -2.86
N ILE A 44 23.65 -23.66 -3.16
CA ILE A 44 24.98 -23.40 -3.72
C ILE A 44 26.08 -23.75 -2.70
N ILE A 45 25.95 -23.30 -1.44
CA ILE A 45 26.93 -23.58 -0.37
C ILE A 45 26.96 -25.07 0.00
N GLY A 46 25.80 -25.72 0.06
CA GLY A 46 25.68 -27.16 0.31
C GLY A 46 26.29 -27.99 -0.82
N ASN A 47 26.11 -27.58 -2.07
CA ASN A 47 26.76 -28.21 -3.22
C ASN A 47 28.29 -28.02 -3.20
N ALA A 48 28.80 -26.90 -2.67
CA ALA A 48 30.25 -26.71 -2.50
C ALA A 48 30.88 -27.68 -1.46
N LYS A 49 30.08 -28.27 -0.56
CA LYS A 49 30.53 -29.32 0.38
C LYS A 49 30.34 -30.75 -0.15
N ASN A 50 29.53 -30.92 -1.20
CA ASN A 50 29.24 -32.22 -1.81
C ASN A 50 29.86 -32.27 -3.22
N GLU A 51 31.13 -32.67 -3.31
CA GLU A 51 31.86 -32.90 -4.57
C GLU A 51 31.29 -34.04 -5.46
N LEU A 52 30.07 -34.55 -5.22
CA LEU A 52 29.57 -35.77 -5.86
C LEU A 52 28.21 -35.65 -6.59
N TYR A 53 27.72 -34.46 -6.90
CA TYR A 53 26.56 -34.28 -7.80
C TYR A 53 26.84 -33.30 -8.95
N GLN A 54 27.78 -33.67 -9.83
CA GLN A 54 27.76 -33.19 -11.21
C GLN A 54 26.65 -33.92 -11.97
N MET A 55 25.40 -33.42 -11.96
CA MET A 55 24.43 -33.64 -13.07
C MET A 55 23.08 -32.90 -12.91
N SER A 56 23.08 -31.64 -12.48
CA SER A 56 21.94 -30.77 -12.80
C SER A 56 22.39 -29.34 -13.08
N ASN A 57 22.13 -28.94 -14.33
CA ASN A 57 22.34 -27.65 -15.01
C ASN A 57 22.09 -26.36 -14.21
N ILE A 58 22.86 -26.10 -13.15
CA ILE A 58 23.04 -24.76 -12.59
C ILE A 58 24.53 -24.51 -12.56
N SER A 59 25.07 -24.19 -13.73
CA SER A 59 26.45 -23.78 -13.86
C SER A 59 26.61 -22.35 -13.35
N CYS A 60 26.99 -22.18 -12.10
CA CYS A 60 27.73 -20.99 -11.73
C CYS A 60 29.15 -21.14 -12.32
N TYR A 61 29.30 -20.85 -13.61
CA TYR A 61 30.61 -20.72 -14.26
C TYR A 61 31.30 -19.46 -13.76
N LEU A 62 31.78 -19.48 -12.51
CA LEU A 62 32.87 -18.60 -12.11
C LEU A 62 34.13 -19.13 -12.79
N LYS A 63 34.32 -18.76 -14.06
CA LYS A 63 35.63 -18.91 -14.70
C LYS A 63 36.60 -18.01 -13.96
N SER A 64 37.71 -18.59 -13.49
CA SER A 64 38.85 -17.80 -13.05
C SER A 64 39.28 -16.90 -14.21
N PRO A 65 39.51 -15.60 -13.97
CA PRO A 65 39.89 -14.68 -15.04
C PRO A 65 41.20 -15.12 -15.68
N THR A 66 41.26 -15.02 -17.00
CA THR A 66 42.44 -15.32 -17.82
C THR A 66 43.47 -14.21 -17.65
N GLU A 67 44.76 -14.48 -17.87
CA GLU A 67 45.84 -13.47 -17.72
C GLU A 67 45.58 -12.19 -18.54
N ALA A 68 44.96 -12.31 -19.72
CA ALA A 68 44.54 -11.17 -20.54
C ALA A 68 43.37 -10.35 -19.94
N GLU A 69 42.47 -11.00 -19.20
CA GLU A 69 41.32 -10.36 -18.54
C GLU A 69 41.76 -9.61 -17.28
N SER A 70 42.84 -10.04 -16.61
CA SER A 70 43.43 -9.38 -15.44
C SER A 70 43.95 -7.96 -15.69
N TYR A 71 44.26 -7.61 -16.95
CA TYR A 71 44.70 -6.26 -17.32
C TYR A 71 43.56 -5.33 -17.74
N THR A 72 42.31 -5.81 -17.72
CA THR A 72 41.16 -4.98 -18.09
C THR A 72 40.74 -4.08 -16.92
N MET A 73 40.72 -2.77 -17.15
CA MET A 73 40.23 -1.80 -16.18
C MET A 73 38.71 -1.90 -16.07
N HIS A 74 38.24 -2.58 -15.02
CA HIS A 74 36.82 -2.63 -14.70
C HIS A 74 36.43 -1.42 -13.87
N HIS A 75 35.48 -0.64 -14.41
CA HIS A 75 34.79 0.38 -13.64
C HIS A 75 33.78 -0.33 -12.75
N PHE A 76 34.19 -0.64 -11.52
CA PHE A 76 33.30 -1.19 -10.51
C PHE A 76 32.19 -0.18 -10.24
N LYS A 77 30.96 -0.53 -10.64
CA LYS A 77 29.78 0.14 -10.10
C LYS A 77 29.61 -0.36 -8.67
N GLY A 78 29.41 0.59 -7.76
CA GLY A 78 29.48 0.41 -6.32
C GLY A 78 28.56 -0.70 -5.79
N PRO A 79 28.61 -0.95 -4.47
CA PRO A 79 27.83 -2.02 -3.87
C PRO A 79 26.34 -1.71 -4.02
N ASN A 80 25.65 -2.44 -4.91
CA ASN A 80 24.20 -2.37 -5.04
C ASN A 80 23.58 -3.20 -3.91
N SER A 81 22.73 -2.59 -3.10
CA SER A 81 21.95 -3.32 -2.09
C SER A 81 20.60 -3.72 -2.68
N PRO A 82 20.13 -4.97 -2.50
CA PRO A 82 18.77 -5.34 -2.87
C PRO A 82 17.70 -4.62 -2.03
N LEU A 83 18.11 -3.98 -0.92
CA LEU A 83 17.26 -3.15 -0.07
C LEU A 83 17.26 -1.68 -0.50
N GLU A 84 17.93 -1.32 -1.58
CA GLU A 84 17.94 0.06 -2.05
C GLU A 84 16.55 0.46 -2.55
N MET A 85 16.01 1.54 -1.97
CA MET A 85 14.70 2.07 -2.31
C MET A 85 14.81 3.06 -3.46
N THR A 86 13.80 3.06 -4.32
CA THR A 86 13.62 4.08 -5.34
C THR A 86 12.44 4.98 -4.97
N VAL A 87 12.50 6.24 -5.40
CA VAL A 87 11.45 7.23 -5.18
C VAL A 87 10.76 7.50 -6.51
N ASN A 88 9.43 7.56 -6.50
CA ASN A 88 8.63 7.88 -7.68
C ASN A 88 7.79 9.12 -7.42
N GLY A 89 7.54 9.92 -8.46
CA GLY A 89 6.59 11.02 -8.38
C GLY A 89 5.15 10.53 -8.30
N ILE A 90 4.29 11.23 -7.55
CA ILE A 90 2.89 10.85 -7.35
C ILE A 90 1.89 11.65 -8.20
N SER A 91 2.31 12.79 -8.75
CA SER A 91 1.47 13.59 -9.65
C SER A 91 1.45 13.01 -11.06
N HIS A 92 0.37 13.26 -11.81
CA HIS A 92 0.15 12.73 -13.14
C HIS A 92 1.34 12.97 -14.10
N ASN A 93 1.89 14.19 -14.12
CA ASN A 93 3.05 14.54 -14.96
C ASN A 93 4.38 13.91 -14.49
N ASN A 94 4.48 13.48 -13.23
CA ASN A 94 5.77 13.02 -12.65
C ASN A 94 5.84 11.51 -12.45
N ILE A 95 4.73 10.78 -12.63
CA ILE A 95 4.68 9.33 -12.35
C ILE A 95 5.55 8.49 -13.29
N THR A 96 5.80 8.97 -14.50
CA THR A 96 6.65 8.31 -15.51
C THR A 96 8.09 8.80 -15.49
N LYS A 97 8.38 9.88 -14.77
CA LYS A 97 9.69 10.54 -14.78
C LYS A 97 10.65 9.82 -13.85
N ILE A 98 11.91 9.73 -14.28
CA ILE A 98 12.98 9.18 -13.46
C ILE A 98 13.35 10.21 -12.40
N VAL A 99 13.31 9.81 -11.14
CA VAL A 99 13.68 10.63 -9.99
C VAL A 99 15.08 10.24 -9.53
N LYS A 100 15.93 11.25 -9.31
CA LYS A 100 17.26 11.12 -8.73
C LYS A 100 17.34 11.99 -7.47
N ILE A 101 17.88 11.44 -6.40
CA ILE A 101 18.18 12.23 -5.20
C ILE A 101 19.55 12.87 -5.41
N GLU A 102 19.68 14.15 -5.03
CA GLU A 102 20.95 14.83 -5.14
C GLU A 102 22.06 14.08 -4.38
N SER A 103 23.23 13.97 -4.99
CA SER A 103 24.36 13.18 -4.50
C SER A 103 24.91 13.67 -3.16
N GLN A 104 24.78 14.96 -2.89
CA GLN A 104 25.17 15.58 -1.63
C GLN A 104 24.09 15.50 -0.55
N SER A 105 22.91 14.99 -0.87
CA SER A 105 21.87 14.75 0.13
C SER A 105 22.30 13.66 1.10
N VAL A 106 21.95 13.86 2.37
CA VAL A 106 22.06 12.81 3.42
C VAL A 106 21.22 11.57 3.08
N ASN A 107 20.21 11.72 2.22
CA ASN A 107 19.34 10.65 1.73
C ASN A 107 19.68 10.21 0.30
N SER A 108 20.91 10.47 -0.18
CA SER A 108 21.35 10.12 -1.54
C SER A 108 21.25 8.62 -1.86
N VAL A 109 21.35 7.77 -0.84
CA VAL A 109 21.08 6.33 -0.91
C VAL A 109 20.03 6.00 0.14
N LEU A 110 18.89 5.48 -0.30
CA LEU A 110 17.81 5.05 0.58
C LEU A 110 17.85 3.54 0.74
N LEU A 111 17.88 3.07 1.98
CA LEU A 111 17.81 1.65 2.29
C LEU A 111 16.51 1.34 3.02
N ASP A 112 15.85 0.27 2.60
CA ASP A 112 14.66 -0.22 3.27
C ASP A 112 15.03 -0.94 4.57
N THR A 113 14.73 -0.28 5.69
CA THR A 113 14.93 -0.84 7.03
C THR A 113 13.87 -1.89 7.41
N ASN A 114 12.71 -1.88 6.75
CA ASN A 114 11.60 -2.78 7.05
C ASN A 114 10.99 -3.37 5.76
N PRO A 115 11.70 -4.29 5.07
CA PRO A 115 11.24 -4.88 3.81
C PRO A 115 9.99 -5.77 3.93
N ASN A 116 9.57 -6.10 5.14
CA ASN A 116 8.34 -6.83 5.41
C ASN A 116 7.12 -5.91 5.49
N ASP A 117 7.33 -4.59 5.48
CA ASP A 117 6.27 -3.60 5.49
C ASP A 117 5.83 -3.25 4.06
N TYR A 118 4.54 -3.36 3.79
CA TYR A 118 3.94 -3.07 2.48
C TYR A 118 3.33 -1.68 2.41
N HIS A 119 3.38 -0.93 3.50
CA HIS A 119 2.88 0.43 3.52
C HIS A 119 3.74 1.35 2.67
N GLU A 120 3.09 2.25 1.96
CA GLU A 120 3.80 3.25 1.17
C GLU A 120 4.49 4.26 2.10
N ARG A 121 5.74 4.60 1.80
CA ARG A 121 6.49 5.63 2.53
C ARG A 121 6.41 6.97 1.82
N LEU A 122 6.22 8.03 2.59
CA LEU A 122 6.24 9.39 2.07
C LEU A 122 7.68 9.92 2.08
N PHE A 123 8.14 10.38 0.93
CA PHE A 123 9.40 11.09 0.78
C PHE A 123 9.12 12.52 0.30
N VAL A 124 9.61 13.51 1.03
CA VAL A 124 9.35 14.93 0.75
C VAL A 124 10.65 15.58 0.33
N ALA A 125 10.59 16.41 -0.71
CA ALA A 125 11.70 17.24 -1.16
C ALA A 125 11.33 18.71 -0.99
N GLY A 126 12.25 19.52 -0.46
CA GLY A 126 12.07 20.97 -0.37
C GLY A 126 12.14 21.64 -1.73
N ASN A 127 12.95 21.09 -2.65
CA ASN A 127 13.05 21.60 -4.02
C ASN A 127 13.18 20.46 -5.04
N VAL A 128 12.54 20.64 -6.20
CA VAL A 128 12.48 19.68 -7.29
C VAL A 128 12.91 20.37 -8.57
N CYS A 129 14.06 19.97 -9.11
CA CYS A 129 14.59 20.50 -10.36
C CYS A 129 14.36 19.49 -11.49
N MET A 130 13.86 19.97 -12.63
CA MET A 130 13.70 19.14 -13.82
C MET A 130 14.82 19.47 -14.82
N ASN A 131 15.54 18.44 -15.25
CA ASN A 131 16.58 18.58 -16.28
C ASN A 131 15.98 18.48 -17.69
N GLU A 132 16.77 18.83 -18.71
CA GLU A 132 16.39 18.78 -20.13
C GLU A 132 15.89 17.40 -20.61
N ASN A 133 16.33 16.32 -19.95
CA ASN A 133 15.92 14.94 -20.24
C ASN A 133 14.69 14.48 -19.41
N GLU A 134 13.88 15.41 -18.91
CA GLU A 134 12.71 15.15 -18.04
C GLU A 134 13.02 14.33 -16.78
N ARG A 135 14.28 14.39 -16.32
CA ARG A 135 14.72 13.75 -15.07
C ARG A 135 14.54 14.72 -13.92
N LEU A 136 13.92 14.25 -12.84
CA LEU A 136 13.70 15.03 -11.63
C LEU A 136 14.89 14.83 -10.68
N THR A 137 15.45 15.93 -10.18
CA THR A 137 16.49 15.93 -9.15
C THR A 137 15.92 16.52 -7.87
N LEU A 138 15.92 15.74 -6.79
CA LEU A 138 15.37 16.12 -5.49
C LEU A 138 16.46 16.72 -4.58
N TRP A 139 16.16 17.89 -4.02
CA TRP A 139 17.00 18.63 -3.07
C TRP A 139 16.25 18.82 -1.74
N ASP A 140 17.01 19.01 -0.65
CA ASP A 140 16.47 19.22 0.71
C ASP A 140 15.44 18.16 1.09
N THR A 141 15.87 16.91 1.02
CA THR A 141 14.97 15.76 1.13
C THR A 141 14.81 15.27 2.56
N THR A 142 13.59 14.88 2.93
CA THR A 142 13.24 14.30 4.23
C THR A 142 12.45 13.01 4.03
N MET A 143 12.93 11.93 4.64
CA MET A 143 12.18 10.66 4.75
C MET A 143 11.18 10.79 5.90
N MET A 144 9.89 10.65 5.61
CA MET A 144 8.86 10.72 6.64
C MET A 144 8.83 9.42 7.45
N PRO A 145 8.36 9.48 8.72
CA PRO A 145 8.16 8.28 9.51
C PRO A 145 7.28 7.26 8.80
N ASN A 146 7.60 5.98 8.99
CA ASN A 146 6.85 4.88 8.39
C ASN A 146 5.57 4.58 9.19
N ILE A 147 4.59 5.49 9.13
CA ILE A 147 3.27 5.28 9.72
C ILE A 147 2.32 4.87 8.59
N PRO A 148 1.60 3.74 8.73
CA PRO A 148 0.65 3.25 7.73
C PRO A 148 -0.38 4.31 7.30
N GLY A 149 -0.58 4.47 5.98
CA GLY A 149 -1.57 5.40 5.44
C GLY A 149 -1.19 6.88 5.50
N ILE A 150 0.01 7.25 5.99
CA ILE A 150 0.49 8.65 5.98
C ILE A 150 0.37 9.30 4.59
N PRO A 151 0.84 8.68 3.49
CA PRO A 151 0.80 9.33 2.18
C PRO A 151 -0.62 9.73 1.79
N ALA A 152 -1.58 8.83 2.02
CA ALA A 152 -3.00 9.06 1.79
C ALA A 152 -3.53 10.19 2.69
N ILE A 153 -3.32 10.11 4.00
CA ILE A 153 -3.82 11.10 4.96
C ILE A 153 -3.28 12.50 4.67
N ILE A 154 -1.98 12.63 4.37
CA ILE A 154 -1.34 13.90 4.02
C ILE A 154 -1.96 14.49 2.74
N CYS A 155 -2.16 13.67 1.71
CA CYS A 155 -2.84 14.12 0.49
C CYS A 155 -4.27 14.60 0.78
N LEU A 156 -5.03 13.86 1.59
CA LEU A 156 -6.40 14.22 1.98
C LEU A 156 -6.47 15.49 2.83
N LEU A 157 -5.45 15.77 3.65
CA LEU A 157 -5.40 16.95 4.52
C LEU A 157 -5.03 18.22 3.76
N PHE A 158 -3.99 18.17 2.94
CA PHE A 158 -3.37 19.36 2.38
C PHE A 158 -3.73 19.64 0.91
N SER A 159 -4.46 18.74 0.24
CA SER A 159 -4.94 19.04 -1.11
C SER A 159 -6.14 19.98 -1.08
N PRO A 160 -6.19 21.01 -1.95
CA PRO A 160 -7.32 21.96 -1.98
C PRO A 160 -8.67 21.28 -2.23
N CYS A 161 -8.72 20.44 -3.26
CA CYS A 161 -9.86 19.62 -3.62
C CYS A 161 -9.51 18.14 -3.60
N VAL A 162 -10.47 17.32 -3.20
CA VAL A 162 -10.31 15.88 -3.09
C VAL A 162 -11.62 15.20 -3.45
N GLU A 163 -11.55 14.12 -4.23
CA GLU A 163 -12.66 13.21 -4.49
C GLU A 163 -12.23 11.78 -4.13
N ILE A 164 -12.98 11.15 -3.22
CA ILE A 164 -12.69 9.79 -2.77
C ILE A 164 -13.03 8.78 -3.88
N ARG A 165 -12.17 7.78 -4.05
CA ARG A 165 -12.40 6.64 -4.94
C ARG A 165 -13.00 5.48 -4.17
N TYR A 166 -13.98 4.83 -4.80
CA TYR A 166 -14.66 3.65 -4.27
C TYR A 166 -14.47 2.48 -5.21
N ASN A 167 -14.57 1.26 -4.69
CA ASN A 167 -14.67 0.07 -5.54
C ASN A 167 -15.96 0.12 -6.38
N PRO A 168 -16.07 -0.68 -7.47
CA PRO A 168 -17.24 -0.68 -8.34
C PRO A 168 -18.60 -0.84 -7.63
N SER A 169 -18.67 -1.65 -6.56
CA SER A 169 -19.90 -1.81 -5.76
C SER A 169 -20.12 -0.75 -4.68
N PHE A 170 -19.21 0.20 -4.49
CA PHE A 170 -19.27 1.17 -3.39
C PHE A 170 -19.31 0.52 -2.00
N THR A 171 -18.74 -0.67 -1.81
CA THR A 171 -18.64 -1.32 -0.49
C THR A 171 -17.49 -0.77 0.36
N LYS A 172 -16.46 -0.19 -0.27
CA LYS A 172 -15.26 0.33 0.41
C LYS A 172 -14.60 1.48 -0.34
N MET A 173 -13.87 2.30 0.40
CA MET A 173 -12.96 3.32 -0.16
C MET A 173 -11.66 2.66 -0.61
N ILE A 174 -11.17 3.03 -1.79
CA ILE A 174 -9.97 2.44 -2.41
C ILE A 174 -8.84 3.44 -2.64
N GLY A 175 -9.13 4.74 -2.59
CA GLY A 175 -8.16 5.78 -2.89
C GLY A 175 -8.79 7.16 -2.91
N ALA A 176 -8.08 8.13 -3.47
CA ALA A 176 -8.59 9.47 -3.73
C ALA A 176 -7.87 10.10 -4.93
N ILE A 177 -8.57 11.01 -5.61
CA ILE A 177 -7.95 12.00 -6.50
C ILE A 177 -7.87 13.34 -5.75
N CYS A 178 -6.73 13.98 -5.85
CA CYS A 178 -6.32 15.13 -5.06
C CYS A 178 -5.74 16.18 -6.00
N GLY A 179 -6.12 17.45 -5.84
CA GLY A 179 -5.61 18.53 -6.70
C GLY A 179 -6.39 19.83 -6.56
N LEU A 180 -6.44 20.62 -7.64
CA LEU A 180 -7.24 21.86 -7.68
C LEU A 180 -8.72 21.61 -7.98
N GLY A 181 -9.08 20.38 -8.34
CA GLY A 181 -10.46 19.99 -8.66
C GLY A 181 -10.80 20.23 -10.12
N TYR A 182 -12.09 20.41 -10.40
CA TYR A 182 -12.63 20.50 -11.74
C TYR A 182 -13.68 21.59 -11.85
N ASP A 183 -13.91 22.06 -13.08
CA ASP A 183 -15.02 22.96 -13.39
C ASP A 183 -16.35 22.18 -13.41
N PRO A 184 -17.32 22.49 -12.53
CA PRO A 184 -18.61 21.81 -12.48
C PRO A 184 -19.45 21.91 -13.75
N ILE A 185 -19.22 22.93 -14.59
CA ILE A 185 -19.99 23.17 -15.82
C ILE A 185 -19.40 22.33 -16.96
N THR A 186 -18.10 22.47 -17.20
CA THR A 186 -17.43 21.77 -18.32
C THR A 186 -16.97 20.36 -17.97
N SER A 187 -16.98 19.98 -16.69
CA SER A 187 -16.47 18.70 -16.17
C SER A 187 -14.99 18.45 -16.49
N ARG A 188 -14.20 19.52 -16.70
CA ARG A 188 -12.76 19.43 -17.00
C ARG A 188 -11.92 19.70 -15.75
N PRO A 189 -10.80 18.98 -15.57
CA PRO A 189 -9.87 19.26 -14.48
C PRO A 189 -9.30 20.67 -14.63
N LEU A 190 -9.15 21.38 -13.52
CA LEU A 190 -8.57 22.73 -13.52
C LEU A 190 -7.06 22.68 -13.75
N PHE A 191 -6.38 21.66 -13.23
CA PHE A 191 -4.93 21.48 -13.38
C PHE A 191 -4.51 20.00 -13.41
N GLY A 192 -5.02 19.29 -14.41
CA GLY A 192 -4.93 17.82 -14.52
C GLY A 192 -3.52 17.22 -14.59
N GLU A 193 -2.51 18.01 -14.94
CA GLU A 193 -1.10 17.55 -14.96
C GLU A 193 -0.52 17.36 -13.55
N ASN A 194 -1.08 18.09 -12.58
CA ASN A 194 -0.62 18.09 -11.19
C ASN A 194 -1.56 17.35 -10.26
N ASP A 195 -2.66 16.81 -10.77
CA ASP A 195 -3.53 15.94 -10.00
C ASP A 195 -2.76 14.70 -9.54
N ILE A 196 -3.01 14.33 -8.30
CA ILE A 196 -2.45 13.16 -7.63
C ILE A 196 -3.57 12.15 -7.48
N GLU A 197 -3.37 10.93 -7.96
CA GLU A 197 -4.28 9.83 -7.68
C GLU A 197 -3.57 8.82 -6.80
N ILE A 198 -4.08 8.68 -5.57
CA ILE A 198 -3.47 7.84 -4.54
C ILE A 198 -4.39 6.67 -4.21
N THR A 199 -3.81 5.47 -4.12
CA THR A 199 -4.49 4.27 -3.64
C THR A 199 -4.29 4.12 -2.14
N PHE A 200 -5.31 3.61 -1.45
CA PHE A 200 -5.20 3.37 -0.01
C PHE A 200 -4.61 1.97 0.25
N ASP A 201 -3.51 1.95 1.00
CA ASP A 201 -2.84 0.77 1.56
C ASP A 201 -3.36 0.39 2.95
N THR A 202 -4.34 1.15 3.44
CA THR A 202 -4.98 1.02 4.75
C THR A 202 -6.49 1.12 4.60
N VAL A 203 -7.23 0.46 5.49
CA VAL A 203 -8.69 0.58 5.53
C VAL A 203 -9.07 1.98 6.04
N MET A 204 -9.65 2.78 5.15
CA MET A 204 -10.21 4.10 5.47
C MET A 204 -11.73 3.96 5.64
N ASP A 205 -12.29 4.57 6.68
CA ASP A 205 -13.73 4.60 6.95
C ASP A 205 -14.29 6.03 7.05
N SER A 206 -15.60 6.16 7.21
CA SER A 206 -16.27 7.46 7.34
C SER A 206 -15.87 8.19 8.63
N SER A 207 -15.44 7.47 9.67
CA SER A 207 -14.95 8.04 10.92
C SER A 207 -13.64 8.81 10.70
N ILE A 208 -12.68 8.23 9.98
CA ILE A 208 -11.43 8.89 9.59
C ILE A 208 -11.72 10.09 8.70
N LEU A 209 -12.62 9.94 7.72
CA LEU A 209 -13.01 11.05 6.83
C LEU A 209 -13.57 12.25 7.60
N SER A 210 -14.42 12.00 8.60
CA SER A 210 -14.97 13.03 9.48
C SER A 210 -13.87 13.74 10.30
N LYS A 211 -12.91 12.98 10.85
CA LYS A 211 -11.76 13.55 11.56
C LYS A 211 -10.90 14.43 10.65
N ILE A 212 -10.68 14.01 9.41
CA ILE A 212 -9.95 14.80 8.40
C ILE A 212 -10.72 16.09 8.10
N ASN A 213 -12.04 16.03 7.93
CA ASN A 213 -12.86 17.23 7.72
C ASN A 213 -12.77 18.23 8.86
N VAL A 214 -12.74 17.77 10.11
CA VAL A 214 -12.51 18.65 11.27
C VAL A 214 -11.16 19.36 11.16
N ILE A 215 -10.11 18.65 10.77
CA ILE A 215 -8.78 19.26 10.60
C ILE A 215 -8.79 20.27 9.43
N ARG A 216 -9.40 19.93 8.29
CA ARG A 216 -9.52 20.84 7.14
C ARG A 216 -10.28 22.12 7.50
N MET A 217 -11.33 22.01 8.30
CA MET A 217 -12.07 23.16 8.82
C MET A 217 -11.18 24.04 9.71
N LEU A 218 -10.36 23.46 10.59
CA LEU A 218 -9.39 24.21 11.40
C LEU A 218 -8.28 24.85 10.55
N LEU A 219 -7.82 24.17 9.49
CA LEU A 219 -6.85 24.72 8.55
C LEU A 219 -7.41 25.91 7.77
N ASN A 220 -8.67 25.87 7.36
CA ASN A 220 -9.29 27.00 6.66
C ASN A 220 -9.33 28.25 7.54
N LYS A 221 -9.62 28.10 8.84
CA LYS A 221 -9.56 29.21 9.81
C LYS A 221 -8.16 29.84 9.90
N CYS A 222 -7.09 29.04 9.80
CA CYS A 222 -5.71 29.56 9.81
C CYS A 222 -5.38 30.40 8.56
N VAL A 223 -5.98 30.05 7.42
CA VAL A 223 -5.57 30.57 6.10
C VAL A 223 -6.49 31.70 5.65
N ASN A 224 -7.70 31.78 6.18
CA ASN A 224 -8.67 32.80 5.80
C ASN A 224 -8.29 34.16 6.40
N PRO A 225 -7.94 35.17 5.57
CA PRO A 225 -7.51 36.47 6.06
C PRO A 225 -8.66 37.32 6.64
N GLU A 226 -9.92 36.92 6.41
CA GLU A 226 -11.11 37.60 6.93
C GLU A 226 -11.45 37.22 8.37
N ASP A 227 -10.88 36.12 8.88
CA ASP A 227 -11.05 35.71 10.27
C ASP A 227 -10.11 36.56 11.14
N GLU A 228 -10.67 37.57 11.84
CA GLU A 228 -9.95 38.40 12.82
C GLU A 228 -9.63 37.58 14.08
N GLU A 229 -8.74 36.59 13.97
CA GLU A 229 -8.27 35.79 15.11
C GLU A 229 -7.16 36.54 15.87
N GLY A 230 -7.34 36.72 17.18
CA GLY A 230 -6.31 37.27 18.05
C GLY A 230 -5.16 36.27 18.27
N PRO A 231 -3.99 36.71 18.77
CA PRO A 231 -2.85 35.81 18.99
C PRO A 231 -3.16 34.65 19.95
N GLY A 232 -4.09 34.82 20.90
CA GLY A 232 -4.54 33.74 21.78
C GLY A 232 -5.33 32.65 21.06
N ASP A 233 -6.17 33.05 20.10
CA ASP A 233 -7.00 32.14 19.30
C ASP A 233 -6.14 31.26 18.40
N ILE A 234 -5.06 31.82 17.84
CA ILE A 234 -4.10 31.10 17.00
C ILE A 234 -3.40 29.98 17.81
N PHE A 235 -2.97 30.25 19.05
CA PHE A 235 -2.33 29.22 19.88
C PHE A 235 -3.28 28.07 20.23
N GLU A 236 -4.53 28.40 20.59
CA GLU A 236 -5.54 27.37 20.86
C GLU A 236 -5.84 26.54 19.61
N LEU A 237 -5.94 27.20 18.46
CA LEU A 237 -6.21 26.55 17.19
C LEU A 237 -5.05 25.64 16.77
N GLN A 238 -3.80 26.08 16.92
CA GLN A 238 -2.60 25.25 16.68
C GLN A 238 -2.57 24.04 17.63
N HIS A 239 -2.89 24.22 18.91
CA HIS A 239 -2.95 23.13 19.87
C HIS A 239 -4.04 22.11 19.51
N ASN A 240 -5.22 22.59 19.13
CA ASN A 240 -6.32 21.76 18.66
C ASN A 240 -5.94 20.98 17.39
N LEU A 241 -5.30 21.64 16.42
CA LEU A 241 -4.77 21.01 15.22
C LEU A 241 -3.76 19.89 15.57
N GLN A 242 -2.82 20.16 16.47
CA GLN A 242 -1.84 19.18 16.92
C GLN A 242 -2.52 17.96 17.54
N ILE A 243 -3.48 18.17 18.45
CA ILE A 243 -4.22 17.06 19.08
C ILE A 243 -4.97 16.24 18.02
N LYS A 244 -5.67 16.89 17.08
CA LYS A 244 -6.44 16.19 16.04
C LYS A 244 -5.54 15.43 15.08
N LEU A 245 -4.40 15.99 14.68
CA LEU A 245 -3.42 15.30 13.86
C LEU A 245 -2.86 14.06 14.57
N MET A 246 -2.46 14.21 15.85
CA MET A 246 -1.99 13.07 16.64
C MET A 246 -3.05 11.98 16.77
N GLN A 247 -4.32 12.36 16.99
CA GLN A 247 -5.44 11.42 17.04
C GLN A 247 -5.64 10.65 15.73
N VAL A 248 -5.42 11.27 14.57
CA VAL A 248 -5.55 10.60 13.26
C VAL A 248 -4.37 9.66 13.02
N PHE A 249 -3.15 10.09 13.28
CA PHE A 249 -1.95 9.26 13.06
C PHE A 249 -1.77 8.14 14.09
N SER A 250 -2.43 8.23 15.25
CA SER A 250 -2.39 7.17 16.27
C SER A 250 -3.43 6.05 16.07
N LEU A 251 -4.28 6.15 15.04
CA LEU A 251 -5.32 5.13 14.83
C LEU A 251 -4.69 3.80 14.39
N PRO A 252 -5.12 2.67 14.97
CA PRO A 252 -4.72 1.37 14.45
C PRO A 252 -5.35 1.18 13.07
N THR A 253 -4.52 1.06 12.05
CA THR A 253 -4.98 0.82 10.68
C THR A 253 -4.74 -0.63 10.29
N LYS A 254 -5.75 -1.22 9.64
CA LYS A 254 -5.60 -2.53 9.01
C LYS A 254 -4.99 -2.34 7.63
N PHE A 255 -3.96 -3.12 7.31
CA PHE A 255 -3.42 -3.17 5.97
C PHE A 255 -4.51 -3.59 4.98
N LYS A 256 -4.54 -2.91 3.84
CA LYS A 256 -5.40 -3.22 2.71
C LYS A 256 -4.53 -3.30 1.47
N ALA A 257 -4.72 -4.33 0.66
CA ALA A 257 -4.05 -4.40 -0.64
C ALA A 257 -4.51 -3.20 -1.51
N PRO A 258 -3.58 -2.42 -2.09
CA PRO A 258 -3.94 -1.33 -2.99
C PRO A 258 -4.78 -1.82 -4.17
N GLU A 259 -5.92 -1.17 -4.39
CA GLU A 259 -6.84 -1.47 -5.48
C GLU A 259 -6.82 -0.31 -6.49
N PRO A 260 -6.39 -0.54 -7.74
CA PRO A 260 -6.33 0.54 -8.72
C PRO A 260 -7.75 0.95 -9.14
N PHE A 261 -7.98 2.25 -9.23
CA PHE A 261 -9.20 2.78 -9.83
C PHE A 261 -9.13 2.64 -11.36
N LEU A 262 -10.21 2.17 -11.98
CA LEU A 262 -10.26 1.89 -13.43
C LEU A 262 -10.21 3.17 -14.27
N ARG A 263 -10.79 4.27 -13.77
CA ARG A 263 -10.97 5.54 -14.48
C ARG A 263 -10.01 6.59 -13.93
N ARG A 264 -8.72 6.37 -14.15
CA ARG A 264 -7.65 7.19 -13.54
C ARG A 264 -7.75 8.66 -13.94
N TYR A 265 -7.41 9.55 -13.01
CA TYR A 265 -7.35 11.01 -13.16
C TYR A 265 -8.67 11.69 -13.62
N LEU A 266 -9.82 11.00 -13.50
CA LEU A 266 -11.13 11.57 -13.85
C LEU A 266 -11.89 12.07 -12.63
N TRP A 267 -12.16 13.37 -12.58
CA TRP A 267 -13.02 13.97 -11.56
C TRP A 267 -14.51 13.76 -11.85
N GLY A 268 -15.35 13.98 -10.84
CA GLY A 268 -16.81 13.92 -10.96
C GLY A 268 -17.34 12.52 -11.25
N SER A 269 -16.61 11.47 -10.84
CA SER A 269 -16.98 10.09 -11.16
C SER A 269 -18.12 9.55 -10.29
N ILE A 270 -18.40 10.20 -9.15
CA ILE A 270 -19.43 9.78 -8.20
C ILE A 270 -20.80 10.35 -8.63
N PRO A 271 -21.85 9.51 -8.75
CA PRO A 271 -23.20 9.99 -9.01
C PRO A 271 -23.72 10.92 -7.91
N LYS A 272 -24.35 12.05 -8.29
CA LYS A 272 -24.89 13.04 -7.34
C LYS A 272 -25.87 12.45 -6.32
N SER A 273 -26.61 11.40 -6.68
CA SER A 273 -27.56 10.72 -5.79
C SER A 273 -26.90 9.94 -4.64
N ARG A 274 -25.60 9.63 -4.76
CA ARG A 274 -24.82 8.89 -3.76
C ARG A 274 -23.94 9.78 -2.90
N LEU A 275 -23.74 11.03 -3.31
CA LEU A 275 -22.91 11.99 -2.59
C LEU A 275 -23.55 12.36 -1.26
N GLN A 276 -22.76 12.27 -0.20
CA GLN A 276 -23.12 12.73 1.13
C GLN A 276 -22.36 14.02 1.44
N SER A 277 -23.11 15.10 1.66
CA SER A 277 -22.54 16.39 2.03
C SER A 277 -21.94 16.34 3.43
N PRO A 278 -20.72 16.90 3.65
CA PRO A 278 -20.16 17.09 4.98
C PRO A 278 -20.77 18.31 5.70
N TYR A 279 -21.53 19.13 4.98
CA TYR A 279 -22.17 20.33 5.50
C TYR A 279 -23.58 20.02 6.05
N GLN A 280 -24.06 20.90 6.93
CA GLN A 280 -25.45 20.87 7.41
C GLN A 280 -26.43 21.08 6.24
N GLU A 281 -27.66 20.55 6.36
CA GLU A 281 -28.68 20.57 5.28
C GLU A 281 -28.98 21.98 4.73
N ASN A 282 -28.82 23.01 5.56
CA ASN A 282 -29.08 24.41 5.19
C ASN A 282 -27.86 25.15 4.60
N SER A 283 -26.75 24.46 4.38
CA SER A 283 -25.53 25.08 3.85
C SER A 283 -25.72 25.53 2.39
N PRO A 284 -25.21 26.71 2.00
CA PRO A 284 -25.21 27.15 0.61
C PRO A 284 -24.30 26.29 -0.29
N VAL A 285 -23.40 25.49 0.30
CA VAL A 285 -22.47 24.62 -0.42
C VAL A 285 -23.17 23.31 -0.79
N ASN A 286 -23.65 23.23 -2.03
CA ASN A 286 -24.40 22.09 -2.57
C ASN A 286 -23.59 21.20 -3.54
N HIS A 287 -22.29 21.49 -3.71
CA HIS A 287 -21.42 20.78 -4.65
C HIS A 287 -20.01 20.61 -4.06
N PRO A 288 -19.29 19.50 -4.31
CA PRO A 288 -17.92 19.30 -3.82
C PRO A 288 -16.94 20.41 -4.20
N MET A 289 -17.16 21.04 -5.36
CA MET A 289 -16.32 22.12 -5.86
C MET A 289 -16.87 23.52 -5.55
N ALA A 290 -17.99 23.65 -4.84
CA ALA A 290 -18.52 24.94 -4.41
C ALA A 290 -17.87 25.41 -3.10
N GLY A 291 -18.04 26.69 -2.78
CA GLY A 291 -17.45 27.33 -1.60
C GLY A 291 -16.15 28.08 -1.90
N ALA A 292 -15.79 29.00 -1.02
CA ALA A 292 -14.57 29.83 -1.10
C ALA A 292 -13.39 29.24 -0.30
N ASP A 293 -13.64 28.18 0.48
CA ASP A 293 -12.62 27.52 1.29
C ASP A 293 -11.45 27.00 0.44
N VAL A 294 -10.22 27.26 0.91
CA VAL A 294 -9.00 26.72 0.28
C VAL A 294 -8.98 25.19 0.36
N TYR A 295 -9.23 24.66 1.55
CA TYR A 295 -9.35 23.21 1.80
C TYR A 295 -10.82 22.81 1.84
N LYS A 296 -11.38 22.46 0.67
CA LYS A 296 -12.79 22.03 0.58
C LYS A 296 -13.05 20.79 1.41
N LEU A 297 -14.15 20.72 2.14
CA LEU A 297 -14.46 19.54 2.95
C LEU A 297 -14.69 18.32 2.05
N LEU A 298 -14.30 17.15 2.56
CA LEU A 298 -14.38 15.88 1.86
C LEU A 298 -15.82 15.36 1.87
N TRP A 299 -16.34 15.09 0.69
CA TRP A 299 -17.66 14.50 0.51
C TRP A 299 -17.57 12.98 0.61
N GLY A 300 -18.52 12.40 1.35
CA GLY A 300 -18.63 10.96 1.54
C GLY A 300 -19.60 10.31 0.55
N VAL A 301 -19.74 8.99 0.68
CA VAL A 301 -20.77 8.20 0.00
C VAL A 301 -21.32 7.18 1.01
N ILE A 302 -22.63 6.91 0.92
CA ILE A 302 -23.24 5.80 1.64
C ILE A 302 -22.73 4.49 1.02
N LEU A 303 -21.96 3.73 1.80
CA LEU A 303 -21.41 2.47 1.35
C LEU A 303 -22.54 1.46 1.10
N SER A 304 -22.40 0.67 0.03
CA SER A 304 -23.29 -0.44 -0.28
C SER A 304 -23.08 -1.56 0.74
N PRO A 305 -24.17 -2.15 1.29
CA PRO A 305 -24.06 -3.29 2.17
C PRO A 305 -23.73 -4.59 1.41
N THR A 306 -23.76 -4.57 0.07
CA THR A 306 -23.63 -5.78 -0.76
C THR A 306 -22.68 -5.54 -1.93
N MET A 307 -22.00 -6.62 -2.31
CA MET A 307 -21.08 -6.67 -3.45
C MET A 307 -21.81 -7.16 -4.71
N SER A 308 -21.39 -6.68 -5.87
CA SER A 308 -21.93 -7.08 -7.17
C SER A 308 -21.67 -8.57 -7.45
N HIS A 309 -22.56 -9.20 -8.21
CA HIS A 309 -22.37 -10.59 -8.61
C HIS A 309 -21.03 -10.85 -9.34
N GLY A 310 -20.56 -9.88 -10.12
CA GLY A 310 -19.27 -9.96 -10.82
C GLY A 310 -18.07 -10.01 -9.87
N GLU A 311 -18.01 -9.09 -8.91
CA GLU A 311 -16.93 -9.07 -7.91
C GLU A 311 -17.01 -10.29 -6.97
N CYS A 312 -18.20 -10.72 -6.56
CA CYS A 312 -18.40 -11.96 -5.82
C CYS A 312 -17.82 -13.16 -6.58
N LYS A 313 -18.15 -13.29 -7.87
CA LYS A 313 -17.67 -14.40 -8.71
C LYS A 313 -16.16 -14.37 -8.89
N GLU A 314 -15.58 -13.18 -9.06
CA GLU A 314 -14.13 -13.02 -9.18
C GLU A 314 -13.43 -13.41 -7.87
N LEU A 315 -13.91 -12.92 -6.73
CA LEU A 315 -13.33 -13.23 -5.42
C LEU A 315 -13.46 -14.71 -5.07
N MET A 316 -14.64 -15.31 -5.30
CA MET A 316 -14.86 -16.75 -5.18
C MET A 316 -13.91 -17.53 -6.08
N TYR A 317 -13.73 -17.13 -7.35
CA TYR A 317 -12.79 -17.79 -8.25
C TYR A 317 -11.35 -17.75 -7.69
N LYS A 318 -10.90 -16.60 -7.18
CA LYS A 318 -9.56 -16.45 -6.58
C LYS A 318 -9.37 -17.38 -5.37
N LEU A 319 -10.35 -17.44 -4.47
CA LEU A 319 -10.32 -18.30 -3.27
C LEU A 319 -10.39 -19.79 -3.63
N CYS A 320 -11.36 -20.19 -4.46
CA CYS A 320 -11.48 -21.57 -4.98
C CYS A 320 -10.19 -22.05 -5.64
N LYS A 321 -9.55 -21.19 -6.46
CA LYS A 321 -8.30 -21.54 -7.13
C LYS A 321 -7.19 -21.81 -6.12
N ILE A 322 -7.05 -20.98 -5.09
CA ILE A 322 -6.05 -21.17 -4.03
C ILE A 322 -6.31 -22.46 -3.25
N GLN A 323 -7.56 -22.74 -2.87
CA GLN A 323 -7.92 -23.96 -2.15
C GLN A 323 -7.63 -25.22 -2.98
N ARG A 324 -8.02 -25.23 -4.26
CA ARG A 324 -7.68 -26.32 -5.20
C ARG A 324 -6.18 -26.55 -5.30
N LEU A 325 -5.38 -25.48 -5.34
CA LEU A 325 -3.93 -25.59 -5.37
C LEU A 325 -3.39 -26.15 -4.05
N LYS A 326 -3.90 -25.72 -2.89
CA LYS A 326 -3.55 -26.29 -1.57
C LYS A 326 -3.90 -27.77 -1.47
N GLU A 327 -5.06 -28.19 -1.98
CA GLU A 327 -5.49 -29.60 -2.01
C GLU A 327 -4.61 -30.45 -2.94
N LYS A 328 -4.27 -29.94 -4.14
CA LYS A 328 -3.31 -30.61 -5.03
C LYS A 328 -1.95 -30.81 -4.34
N PHE A 329 -1.53 -29.86 -3.52
CA PHE A 329 -0.29 -29.94 -2.76
C PHE A 329 -0.35 -30.87 -1.55
N SER A 330 -1.52 -31.07 -0.93
CA SER A 330 -1.69 -32.02 0.17
C SER A 330 -1.91 -33.46 -0.30
N GLN A 331 -2.47 -33.66 -1.50
CA GLN A 331 -2.84 -34.99 -2.02
C GLN A 331 -1.75 -35.66 -2.87
N ASN A 332 -0.79 -34.93 -3.46
CA ASN A 332 0.17 -35.53 -4.39
C ASN A 332 1.60 -35.69 -3.83
N HIS A 333 1.92 -36.95 -3.55
CA HIS A 333 3.17 -37.58 -3.95
C HIS A 333 3.57 -37.18 -5.39
N TYR A 334 4.87 -37.03 -5.63
CA TYR A 334 5.51 -36.87 -6.94
C TYR A 334 4.67 -37.33 -8.14
N CYS A 335 4.15 -36.38 -8.91
CA CYS A 335 3.79 -36.64 -10.30
C CYS A 335 4.45 -35.58 -11.18
N SER A 336 5.56 -35.99 -11.78
CA SER A 336 6.40 -35.19 -12.66
C SER A 336 5.78 -34.88 -14.02
N ASN A 337 4.48 -35.12 -14.22
CA ASN A 337 3.85 -34.88 -15.52
C ASN A 337 2.45 -34.24 -15.40
N SER A 338 2.32 -33.19 -16.20
CA SER A 338 1.10 -32.54 -16.70
C SER A 338 0.15 -31.92 -15.67
N SER A 339 0.40 -30.65 -15.34
CA SER A 339 -0.62 -29.65 -15.65
C SER A 339 0.08 -28.35 -16.04
N LEU A 340 -0.17 -27.90 -17.28
CA LEU A 340 0.16 -26.56 -17.81
C LEU A 340 -0.68 -25.47 -17.11
N GLU A 341 -1.12 -25.69 -15.87
CA GLU A 341 -1.68 -24.61 -15.07
C GLU A 341 -0.51 -23.77 -14.58
N GLU A 342 -0.45 -22.52 -15.02
CA GLU A 342 0.48 -21.55 -14.48
C GLU A 342 0.39 -21.57 -12.95
N LEU A 343 1.49 -21.99 -12.31
CA LEU A 343 1.65 -21.95 -10.85
C LEU A 343 1.66 -20.48 -10.45
N CYS A 344 0.46 -19.93 -10.23
CA CYS A 344 0.28 -18.52 -9.92
C CYS A 344 -0.68 -18.36 -8.75
N CYS A 345 -0.36 -17.41 -7.87
CA CYS A 345 -1.25 -17.01 -6.79
C CYS A 345 -2.14 -15.86 -7.29
N PRO A 346 -3.46 -16.07 -7.44
CA PRO A 346 -4.35 -15.06 -8.00
C PRO A 346 -4.63 -13.88 -7.04
N LEU A 347 -4.32 -14.02 -5.74
CA LEU A 347 -4.40 -12.93 -4.77
C LEU A 347 -3.12 -12.08 -4.68
N CYS A 348 -1.96 -12.70 -4.93
CA CYS A 348 -0.66 -12.03 -4.78
C CYS A 348 -0.01 -11.68 -6.12
N HIS A 349 -0.59 -12.13 -7.24
CA HIS A 349 -0.06 -11.96 -8.61
C HIS A 349 1.39 -12.43 -8.77
N LEU A 350 1.79 -13.45 -8.00
CA LEU A 350 3.11 -14.09 -8.08
C LEU A 350 3.04 -15.35 -8.94
N THR A 351 4.02 -15.52 -9.82
CA THR A 351 4.25 -16.73 -10.62
C THR A 351 5.40 -17.55 -10.04
N PHE A 352 5.26 -18.87 -10.02
CA PHE A 352 6.19 -19.80 -9.40
C PHE A 352 6.76 -20.77 -10.43
N SER A 353 8.05 -21.08 -10.28
CA SER A 353 8.73 -22.06 -11.14
C SER A 353 8.56 -23.50 -10.66
N ASN A 354 8.20 -23.72 -9.39
CA ASN A 354 8.09 -25.05 -8.80
C ASN A 354 7.06 -25.09 -7.65
N ASN A 355 6.55 -26.30 -7.35
CA ASN A 355 5.53 -26.51 -6.32
C ASN A 355 6.02 -26.14 -4.92
N THR A 356 7.28 -26.42 -4.58
CA THR A 356 7.87 -26.13 -3.26
C THR A 356 7.85 -24.63 -2.94
N SER A 357 8.23 -23.80 -3.91
CA SER A 357 8.19 -22.34 -3.79
C SER A 357 6.76 -21.82 -3.59
N MET A 358 5.79 -22.44 -4.26
CA MET A 358 4.39 -22.08 -4.10
C MET A 358 3.82 -22.51 -2.74
N GLN A 359 4.19 -23.69 -2.23
CA GLN A 359 3.84 -24.11 -0.87
C GLN A 359 4.43 -23.18 0.20
N MET A 360 5.70 -22.79 0.03
CA MET A 360 6.35 -21.82 0.92
C MET A 360 5.66 -20.45 0.89
N HIS A 361 5.19 -20.01 -0.28
CA HIS A 361 4.38 -18.81 -0.40
C HIS A 361 3.03 -18.95 0.33
N PHE A 362 2.33 -20.07 0.18
CA PHE A 362 1.04 -20.29 0.83
C PHE A 362 1.13 -20.41 2.36
N ASN A 363 2.27 -20.86 2.88
CA ASN A 363 2.55 -20.92 4.30
C ASN A 363 3.07 -19.59 4.88
N ASN A 364 3.38 -18.61 4.03
CA ASN A 364 3.84 -17.30 4.49
C ASN A 364 2.68 -16.53 5.13
N TYR A 365 2.91 -15.96 6.32
CA TYR A 365 1.93 -15.17 7.06
C TYR A 365 1.29 -14.06 6.23
N GLN A 366 2.05 -13.44 5.32
CA GLN A 366 1.57 -12.35 4.46
C GLN A 366 0.50 -12.84 3.47
N HIS A 367 0.70 -14.03 2.89
CA HIS A 367 -0.30 -14.65 2.02
C HIS A 367 -1.54 -15.05 2.82
N ILE A 368 -1.34 -15.66 3.99
CA ILE A 368 -2.43 -16.09 4.87
C ILE A 368 -3.31 -14.90 5.25
N ASN A 369 -2.73 -13.78 5.66
CA ASN A 369 -3.48 -12.58 6.02
C ASN A 369 -4.27 -12.03 4.82
N ARG A 370 -3.68 -11.98 3.61
CA ARG A 370 -4.41 -11.59 2.40
C ARG A 370 -5.56 -12.55 2.06
N TYR A 371 -5.37 -13.85 2.26
CA TYR A 371 -6.40 -14.86 2.06
C TYR A 371 -7.56 -14.69 3.05
N GLU A 372 -7.29 -14.53 4.34
CA GLU A 372 -8.32 -14.31 5.37
C GLU A 372 -9.07 -12.99 5.13
N ASN A 373 -8.40 -11.89 4.80
CA ASN A 373 -9.08 -10.62 4.50
C ASN A 373 -10.01 -10.75 3.28
N ALA A 374 -9.58 -11.44 2.22
CA ALA A 374 -10.40 -11.69 1.04
C ALA A 374 -11.61 -12.57 1.37
N ARG A 375 -11.43 -13.53 2.28
CA ARG A 375 -12.49 -14.42 2.77
C ARG A 375 -13.51 -13.65 3.61
N GLU A 376 -13.06 -12.88 4.60
CA GLU A 376 -13.90 -12.00 5.42
C GLU A 376 -14.70 -11.01 4.57
N GLU A 377 -14.08 -10.43 3.53
CA GLU A 377 -14.75 -9.55 2.58
C GLU A 377 -15.89 -10.27 1.85
N LEU A 378 -15.64 -11.49 1.35
CA LEU A 378 -16.67 -12.29 0.70
C LEU A 378 -17.81 -12.60 1.67
N TYR A 379 -17.52 -13.07 2.89
CA TYR A 379 -18.56 -13.38 3.88
C TYR A 379 -19.39 -12.16 4.28
N THR A 380 -18.78 -10.98 4.34
CA THR A 380 -19.46 -9.75 4.74
C THR A 380 -20.42 -9.23 3.68
N PHE A 381 -20.05 -9.30 2.40
CA PHE A 381 -20.79 -8.65 1.32
C PHE A 381 -21.56 -9.61 0.39
N TYR A 382 -21.43 -10.93 0.58
CA TYR A 382 -22.13 -11.94 -0.22
C TYR A 382 -23.60 -12.10 0.19
N THR A 383 -24.49 -12.09 -0.81
CA THR A 383 -25.95 -12.19 -0.61
C THR A 383 -26.55 -13.53 -1.06
N GLY A 384 -25.72 -14.48 -1.51
CA GLY A 384 -26.18 -15.81 -1.94
C GLY A 384 -26.34 -16.79 -0.76
N GLN A 385 -26.49 -18.08 -1.08
CA GLN A 385 -26.63 -19.08 -0.02
C GLN A 385 -25.29 -19.31 0.68
N PHE A 386 -25.29 -19.32 2.01
CA PHE A 386 -24.07 -19.53 2.79
C PHE A 386 -23.33 -20.83 2.41
N THR A 387 -24.07 -21.86 1.98
CA THR A 387 -23.51 -23.13 1.46
C THR A 387 -22.55 -22.96 0.30
N ASP A 388 -22.71 -21.90 -0.52
CA ASP A 388 -21.86 -21.64 -1.68
C ASP A 388 -20.44 -21.24 -1.28
N ILE A 389 -20.28 -20.64 -0.10
CA ILE A 389 -19.02 -20.08 0.40
C ILE A 389 -18.51 -20.76 1.67
N GLN A 390 -19.33 -21.60 2.32
CA GLN A 390 -19.00 -22.29 3.57
C GLN A 390 -17.72 -23.13 3.50
N TYR A 391 -17.39 -23.64 2.32
CA TYR A 391 -16.21 -24.49 2.10
C TYR A 391 -14.96 -23.73 1.64
N LEU A 392 -15.06 -22.40 1.49
CA LEU A 392 -13.94 -21.47 1.21
C LEU A 392 -13.36 -20.93 2.52
#